data_AF-A0A171KSE6-F1
#
_entry.id   AF-A0A171KSE6-F1
#
_cell.length_a   1.000
_cell.length_b   1.000
_cell.length_c   1.000
_cell.angle_alpha   90.00
_cell.angle_beta   90.00
_cell.angle_gamma   90.00
#
_symmetry.space_group_name_H-M   'P 1'
#
loop_
_entity.id
_entity.type
_entity.pdbx_description
1 polymer ?
#
loop_
_entity_poly.entity_id
_entity_poly.type
_entity_poly.pdbx_seq_one_letter_code
_entity_poly.pdbx_strand_id
1 'polypeptide(L)'
;MLEAKASEAEIAAWRHSQIEEILKSGKARMVSNEFDAPQFCRDWIELAQRTVKHSRLRVMVRDIKKDKKGNTVLHKRTKRPLMAWRSL
;
A
#
# COMPACT_ATOMS: atom_id res chain seq x y z
N MET A 1 -19.51 -23.62 -3.75
CA MET A 1 -18.19 -23.44 -4.38
C MET A 1 -17.23 -22.90 -3.34
N LEU A 2 -16.26 -23.70 -2.92
CA LEU A 2 -15.18 -23.25 -2.03
C LEU A 2 -14.21 -22.40 -2.87
N GLU A 3 -14.16 -21.10 -2.61
CA GLU A 3 -13.20 -20.22 -3.28
C GLU A 3 -11.78 -20.60 -2.86
N ALA A 4 -10.90 -20.85 -3.86
CA ALA A 4 -9.49 -21.14 -3.63
C ALA A 4 -8.81 -19.96 -2.91
N LYS A 5 -8.17 -20.24 -1.77
CA LYS A 5 -7.42 -19.27 -0.97
C LYS A 5 -5.93 -19.48 -1.19
N ALA A 6 -5.20 -18.43 -1.55
CA ALA A 6 -3.74 -18.47 -1.62
C ALA A 6 -3.15 -18.52 -0.21
N SER A 7 -2.06 -19.26 -0.04
CA SER A 7 -1.32 -19.35 1.21
C SER A 7 -0.53 -18.07 1.49
N GLU A 8 -0.17 -17.86 2.76
CA GLU A 8 0.57 -16.65 3.18
C GLU A 8 1.96 -16.55 2.53
N ALA A 9 2.61 -17.68 2.28
CA ALA A 9 3.90 -17.75 1.60
C ALA A 9 3.81 -17.31 0.12
N GLU A 10 2.78 -17.76 -0.61
CA GLU A 10 2.55 -17.37 -2.01
C GLU A 10 2.25 -15.87 -2.12
N ILE A 11 1.50 -15.34 -1.14
CA ILE A 11 1.19 -13.92 -1.04
C ILE A 11 2.46 -13.09 -0.81
N ALA A 12 3.36 -13.54 0.08
CA ALA A 12 4.62 -12.86 0.37
C ALA A 12 5.55 -12.85 -0.85
N ALA A 13 5.71 -13.98 -1.53
CA ALA A 13 6.51 -14.08 -2.75
C ALA A 13 5.96 -13.17 -3.87
N TRP A 14 4.64 -13.13 -4.04
CA TRP A 14 3.99 -12.26 -5.00
C TRP A 14 4.18 -10.78 -4.67
N ARG A 15 4.07 -10.37 -3.40
CA ARG A 15 4.36 -8.99 -2.97
C ARG A 15 5.77 -8.58 -3.35
N HIS A 16 6.75 -9.44 -3.08
CA HIS A 16 8.15 -9.17 -3.40
C HIS A 16 8.34 -8.94 -4.91
N SER A 17 7.81 -9.84 -5.74
CA SER A 17 7.84 -9.72 -7.19
C SER A 17 7.17 -8.44 -7.71
N GLN A 18 6.05 -8.02 -7.12
CA GLN A 18 5.37 -6.78 -7.52
C GLN A 18 6.12 -5.52 -7.08
N ILE A 19 6.78 -5.54 -5.91
CA ILE A 19 7.64 -4.44 -5.46
C ILE A 19 8.80 -4.28 -6.45
N GLU A 20 9.47 -5.37 -6.83
CA GLU A 20 10.54 -5.33 -7.83
C GLU A 20 10.06 -4.77 -9.17
N GLU A 21 8.90 -5.21 -9.65
CA GLU A 21 8.32 -4.72 -10.91
C GLU A 21 7.98 -3.23 -10.84
N ILE A 22 7.43 -2.75 -9.72
CA ILE A 22 7.13 -1.33 -9.49
C ILE A 22 8.41 -0.50 -9.42
N LEU A 23 9.45 -0.97 -8.73
CA LEU A 23 10.74 -0.27 -8.64
C LEU A 23 11.45 -0.24 -9.99
N LYS A 24 11.32 -1.30 -10.80
CA LYS A 24 11.91 -1.40 -12.12
C LYS A 24 11.20 -0.56 -13.18
N SER A 25 9.87 -0.48 -13.14
CA SER A 25 9.04 0.20 -14.14
C SER A 25 8.63 1.62 -13.76
N GLY A 26 8.71 1.96 -12.47
CA GLY A 26 8.42 3.30 -11.97
C GLY A 26 9.46 4.28 -12.46
N LYS A 27 9.02 5.33 -13.18
CA LYS A 27 9.87 6.52 -13.34
C LYS A 27 10.21 7.00 -11.93
N ALA A 28 11.49 7.02 -11.59
CA ALA A 28 11.98 7.62 -10.36
C ALA A 28 11.53 9.09 -10.35
N ARG A 29 10.42 9.38 -9.68
CA ARG A 29 10.05 10.73 -9.33
C ARG A 29 10.73 10.97 -8.01
N MET A 30 11.73 11.85 -8.02
CA MET A 30 12.30 12.40 -6.81
C MET A 30 11.12 12.88 -5.95
N VAL A 31 10.86 12.15 -4.87
CA VAL A 31 9.99 12.66 -3.80
C VAL A 31 10.74 13.89 -3.29
N SER A 32 10.07 15.01 -2.98
CA SER A 32 10.81 16.11 -2.37
C SER A 32 11.53 15.54 -1.14
N ASN A 33 12.79 15.95 -0.90
CA ASN A 33 13.62 15.36 0.16
C ASN A 33 12.92 15.34 1.53
N GLU A 34 11.97 16.25 1.74
CA GLU A 34 11.14 16.40 2.93
C GLU A 34 10.10 15.26 3.12
N PHE A 35 9.92 14.36 2.14
CA PHE A 35 8.95 13.26 2.20
C PHE A 35 9.53 11.91 1.78
N ASP A 36 10.85 11.78 1.70
CA ASP A 36 11.53 10.54 1.30
C ASP A 36 11.41 9.43 2.37
N ALA A 37 11.17 9.82 3.63
CA ALA A 37 10.93 8.90 4.73
C ALA A 37 9.48 9.01 5.27
N PRO A 38 8.82 7.89 5.64
CA PRO A 38 7.50 7.92 6.26
C PRO A 38 7.41 8.78 7.53
N GLN A 39 8.54 8.97 8.24
CA GLN A 39 8.59 9.83 9.42
C GLN A 39 8.29 11.29 9.08
N PHE A 40 8.91 11.85 8.05
CA PHE A 40 8.71 13.25 7.68
C PHE A 40 7.28 13.53 7.19
N CYS A 41 6.66 12.55 6.51
CA CYS A 41 5.25 12.60 6.16
C CYS A 41 4.35 12.72 7.41
N ARG A 42 4.68 12.02 8.51
CA ARG A 42 3.93 12.12 9.77
C ARG A 42 4.13 13.49 10.42
N ASP A 43 5.37 13.97 10.48
CA ASP A 43 5.72 15.26 11.07
C ASP A 43 4.98 16.41 10.35
N TRP A 44 4.91 16.34 9.01
CA TRP A 44 4.14 17.30 8.22
C TRP A 44 2.64 17.19 8.46
N ILE A 45 2.08 15.98 8.57
CA ILE A 45 0.65 15.80 8.89
C ILE A 45 0.31 16.44 10.23
N GLU A 46 1.17 16.26 11.24
CA GLU A 46 1.01 16.88 12.55
C GLU A 46 1.08 18.41 12.47
N LEU A 47 2.05 18.96 11.73
CA LEU A 47 2.15 20.39 11.48
C LEU A 47 0.90 20.93 10.77
N ALA A 48 0.42 20.24 9.73
CA ALA A 48 -0.74 20.63 8.94
C ALA A 48 -2.04 20.59 9.74
N GLN A 49 -2.18 19.63 10.67
CA GLN A 49 -3.30 19.57 11.62
C GLN A 49 -3.33 20.80 12.53
N ARG A 50 -2.15 21.25 13.00
CA ARG A 50 -2.02 22.41 13.89
C ARG A 50 -2.20 23.75 13.18
N THR A 51 -1.76 23.86 11.93
CA THR A 51 -1.65 25.14 11.21
C THR A 51 -2.77 25.37 10.18
N VAL A 52 -3.18 24.35 9.43
CA VAL A 52 -4.08 24.48 8.27
C VAL A 52 -5.46 23.83 8.51
N LYS A 53 -5.72 23.29 9.71
CA LYS A 53 -6.98 22.62 10.10
C LYS A 53 -7.40 21.45 9.18
N HIS A 54 -6.45 20.68 8.67
CA HIS A 54 -6.75 19.42 7.99
C HIS A 54 -6.94 18.28 9.02
N SER A 55 -8.00 17.47 8.91
CA SER A 55 -8.32 16.45 9.91
C SER A 55 -8.13 14.99 9.48
N ARG A 56 -7.83 14.73 8.20
CA ARG A 56 -7.89 13.36 7.62
C ARG A 56 -6.70 12.97 6.76
N LEU A 57 -5.58 13.67 6.88
CA LEU A 57 -4.35 13.29 6.18
C LEU A 57 -3.81 11.98 6.76
N ARG A 58 -3.40 11.06 5.89
CA ARG A 58 -2.83 9.76 6.27
C ARG A 58 -1.72 9.36 5.30
N VAL A 59 -0.70 8.72 5.84
CA VAL A 59 0.32 8.03 5.02
C VAL A 59 -0.30 6.76 4.47
N MET A 60 -0.22 6.58 3.15
CA MET A 60 -0.79 5.43 2.45
C MET A 60 0.31 4.67 1.73
N VAL A 61 0.25 3.34 1.78
CA VAL A 61 1.13 2.43 1.04
C VAL A 61 0.34 1.53 0.12
N ARG A 62 0.98 1.09 -0.96
CA ARG A 62 0.44 0.06 -1.84
C ARG A 62 0.60 -1.29 -1.16
N ASP A 63 -0.51 -1.94 -0.85
CA ASP A 63 -0.54 -3.27 -0.24
C ASP A 63 -1.69 -4.11 -0.81
N ILE A 64 -1.69 -5.40 -0.52
CA ILE A 64 -2.78 -6.32 -0.86
C ILE A 64 -4.03 -5.94 -0.08
N LYS A 65 -5.14 -5.86 -0.82
CA LYS A 65 -6.47 -5.65 -0.26
C LYS A 65 -6.87 -6.87 0.57
N LYS A 66 -7.11 -6.65 1.85
CA LYS A 66 -7.76 -7.61 2.74
C LYS A 66 -9.24 -7.29 2.91
N ASP A 67 -10.07 -8.31 3.08
CA ASP A 67 -11.47 -8.17 3.45
C ASP A 67 -11.63 -7.87 4.95
N LYS A 68 -12.87 -7.67 5.42
CA LYS A 68 -13.17 -7.41 6.84
C LYS A 68 -12.80 -8.58 7.77
N LYS A 69 -12.59 -9.78 7.23
CA LYS A 69 -12.26 -11.01 7.96
C LYS A 69 -10.75 -11.32 7.90
N GLY A 70 -9.95 -10.46 7.27
CA GLY A 70 -8.51 -10.62 7.11
C GLY A 70 -8.08 -11.48 5.91
N ASN A 71 -9.00 -11.98 5.08
CA ASN A 71 -8.66 -12.76 3.90
C ASN A 71 -8.19 -11.84 2.75
N THR A 72 -7.25 -12.34 1.95
CA THR A 72 -6.80 -11.67 0.72
C THR A 72 -7.91 -11.64 -0.32
N VAL A 73 -8.21 -10.44 -0.82
CA VAL A 73 -9.15 -10.25 -1.92
C VAL A 73 -8.43 -10.51 -3.24
N LEU A 74 -8.94 -11.47 -4.02
CA LEU A 74 -8.41 -11.80 -5.34
C LEU A 74 -9.18 -11.09 -6.45
N HIS A 75 -8.50 -10.76 -7.54
CA HIS A 75 -9.10 -10.24 -8.76
C HIS A 75 -9.96 -11.32 -9.42
N LYS A 76 -11.24 -11.01 -9.72
CA LYS A 76 -12.22 -12.00 -10.21
C LYS A 76 -11.75 -12.78 -11.45
N ARG A 77 -11.15 -12.07 -12.42
CA ARG A 77 -10.62 -12.60 -13.69
C ARG A 77 -9.27 -13.33 -13.56
N THR A 78 -8.24 -12.65 -13.06
CA THR A 78 -6.86 -13.18 -13.06
C THR A 78 -6.52 -14.04 -11.84
N LYS A 79 -7.40 -14.08 -10.83
CA LYS A 79 -7.20 -14.76 -9.54
C LYS A 79 -5.94 -14.31 -8.78
N ARG A 80 -5.33 -13.19 -9.17
CA ARG A 80 -4.18 -12.58 -8.48
C ARG A 80 -4.63 -11.72 -7.30
N PRO A 81 -3.82 -11.52 -6.25
CA PRO A 81 -4.12 -10.59 -5.18
C PRO A 81 -4.39 -9.18 -5.70
N LEU A 82 -5.43 -8.53 -5.17
CA LEU A 82 -5.81 -7.19 -5.60
C LEU A 82 -5.01 -6.15 -4.81
N MET A 83 -4.34 -5.24 -5.51
CA MET A 83 -3.61 -4.12 -4.87
C MET A 83 -4.57 -2.99 -4.50
N ALA A 84 -4.42 -2.45 -3.29
CA ALA A 84 -5.15 -1.29 -2.81
C ALA A 84 -4.21 -0.33 -2.06
N TRP A 85 -4.68 0.90 -1.86
CA TRP A 85 -4.05 1.82 -0.93
C TRP A 85 -4.50 1.47 0.49
N ARG A 86 -3.53 1.22 1.37
CA ARG A 86 -3.74 0.93 2.79
C ARG A 86 -3.03 2.01 3.61
N SER A 87 -3.69 2.50 4.65
CA SER A 87 -3.02 3.40 5.60
C SER A 87 -1.92 2.64 6.34
N LEU A 88 -0.73 3.25 6.40
CA LEU A 88 0.41 2.71 7.13
C LEU A 88 0.26 2.90 8.65
#